data_AF-A0A9X8DR49-F1
#
_entry.id   AF-A0A9X8DR49-F1
#
_cell.length_a   1.000
_cell.length_b   1.000
_cell.length_c   1.000
_cell.angle_alpha   90.00
_cell.angle_beta   90.00
_cell.angle_gamma   90.00
#
_symmetry.space_group_name_H-M   'P 1'
#
loop_
_entity.id
_entity.type
_entity.pdbx_description
1 polymer ?
#
loop_
_entity_poly.entity_id
_entity_poly.type
_entity_poly.pdbx_seq_one_letter_code
_entity_poly.pdbx_strand_id
1 'polypeptide(L)'
;MEIGLGIHGEPGARTVNQLQSRATVAELLTTVQKGLDITRTNLVVMVNNLGSTTSMELQVIVHDVRQYCVAQQLVVERVAVGSFMTALDMSGFSLTLWKLSEEQATAQLGWLDTPVTAAAWPARLGRFTDDNVVDVHDVAPAKPSGASTLTITGELLKRAIYAATQSIIQAEADLTDWDTKAASAGADATKRIAAHDAFGRTSYVGEEAVKNIPDPGAMAVAIWIQALVPHLQTE
;
A
#
# COMPACT_ATOMS: atom_id res chain seq x y z
N MET A 1 -11.18 -12.58 -8.12
CA MET A 1 -11.43 -11.76 -6.92
C MET A 1 -12.80 -12.06 -6.34
N GLU A 2 -13.04 -11.71 -5.09
CA GLU A 2 -14.31 -11.95 -4.39
C GLU A 2 -14.93 -10.63 -3.92
N ILE A 3 -16.21 -10.43 -4.20
CA ILE A 3 -16.94 -9.20 -3.87
C ILE A 3 -17.83 -9.47 -2.65
N GLY A 4 -17.71 -8.59 -1.65
CA GLY A 4 -18.51 -8.66 -0.43
C GLY A 4 -18.01 -9.68 0.59
N LEU A 5 -16.73 -10.06 0.53
CA LEU A 5 -16.09 -10.91 1.52
C LEU A 5 -16.21 -10.31 2.92
N GLY A 6 -16.50 -11.14 3.92
CA GLY A 6 -16.56 -10.73 5.31
C GLY A 6 -15.18 -10.48 5.93
N ILE A 7 -15.14 -9.71 7.03
CA ILE A 7 -13.88 -9.34 7.71
C ILE A 7 -13.21 -10.51 8.45
N HIS A 8 -13.90 -11.64 8.63
CA HIS A 8 -13.33 -12.87 9.18
C HIS A 8 -13.13 -13.93 8.10
N GLY A 9 -13.16 -13.54 6.82
CA GLY A 9 -13.05 -14.46 5.69
C GLY A 9 -14.34 -15.21 5.38
N GLU A 10 -15.49 -14.72 5.86
CA GLU A 10 -16.78 -15.27 5.46
C GLU A 10 -16.96 -15.12 3.93
N PRO A 11 -17.56 -16.13 3.25
CA PRO A 11 -17.78 -16.08 1.82
C PRO A 11 -18.48 -14.80 1.38
N GLY A 12 -17.98 -14.22 0.30
CA GLY A 12 -18.55 -13.03 -0.29
C GLY A 12 -19.85 -13.29 -1.03
N ALA A 13 -20.48 -12.22 -1.48
CA ALA A 13 -21.72 -12.29 -2.24
C ALA A 13 -21.54 -13.00 -3.60
N ARG A 14 -20.35 -12.89 -4.21
CA ARG A 14 -19.97 -13.59 -5.45
C ARG A 14 -18.47 -13.56 -5.71
N THR A 15 -18.00 -14.58 -6.41
CA THR A 15 -16.64 -14.63 -7.01
C THR A 15 -16.70 -14.21 -8.46
N VAL A 16 -15.76 -13.35 -8.89
CA VAL A 16 -15.65 -12.85 -10.26
C VAL A 16 -14.20 -12.93 -10.75
N ASN A 17 -14.01 -12.86 -12.08
CA ASN A 17 -12.68 -12.67 -12.65
C ASN A 17 -12.08 -11.33 -12.17
N GLN A 18 -10.76 -11.20 -12.21
CA GLN A 18 -10.10 -9.95 -11.81
C GLN A 18 -10.63 -8.78 -12.63
N LEU A 19 -11.14 -7.77 -11.94
CA LEU A 19 -11.61 -6.52 -12.53
C LEU A 19 -10.54 -5.44 -12.41
N GLN A 20 -10.60 -4.48 -13.33
CA GLN A 20 -9.87 -3.22 -13.20
C GLN A 20 -10.44 -2.41 -12.03
N SER A 21 -9.59 -1.64 -11.34
CA SER A 21 -9.99 -0.82 -10.18
C SER A 21 -11.27 0.00 -10.45
N ARG A 22 -11.31 0.73 -11.57
CA ARG A 22 -12.46 1.54 -11.98
C ARG A 22 -13.77 0.73 -12.08
N ALA A 23 -13.70 -0.48 -12.62
CA ALA A 23 -14.87 -1.35 -12.74
C ALA A 23 -15.30 -1.89 -11.38
N THR A 24 -14.35 -2.30 -10.53
CA THR A 24 -14.60 -2.75 -9.16
C THR A 24 -15.28 -1.65 -8.34
N VAL A 25 -14.73 -0.43 -8.36
CA VAL A 25 -15.29 0.73 -7.63
C VAL A 25 -16.70 1.04 -8.12
N ALA A 26 -16.92 1.07 -9.44
CA ALA A 26 -18.23 1.33 -10.01
C ALA A 26 -19.26 0.28 -9.57
N GLU A 27 -18.89 -1.00 -9.57
CA GLU A 27 -19.76 -2.11 -9.13
C GLU A 27 -20.14 -2.00 -7.65
N LEU A 28 -19.17 -1.72 -6.78
CA LEU A 28 -19.39 -1.55 -5.34
C LEU A 28 -20.28 -0.33 -5.05
N LEU A 29 -19.91 0.83 -5.60
CA LEU A 29 -20.65 2.08 -5.35
C LEU A 29 -22.06 2.04 -5.95
N THR A 30 -22.24 1.45 -7.13
CA THR A 30 -23.59 1.26 -7.72
C THR A 30 -24.46 0.40 -6.82
N THR A 31 -23.90 -0.66 -6.23
CA THR A 31 -24.63 -1.56 -5.34
C THR A 31 -25.09 -0.82 -4.07
N VAL A 32 -24.19 -0.08 -3.43
CA VAL A 32 -24.50 0.70 -2.22
C VAL A 32 -25.48 1.85 -2.53
N GLN A 33 -25.28 2.56 -3.64
CA GLN A 33 -26.13 3.68 -4.06
C GLN A 33 -27.58 3.23 -4.27
N LYS A 34 -27.79 2.08 -4.92
CA LYS A 34 -29.12 1.48 -5.11
C LYS A 34 -29.78 1.08 -3.79
N GLY A 35 -29.01 0.55 -2.85
CA GLY A 35 -29.52 0.16 -1.53
C GLY A 35 -29.94 1.32 -0.64
N LEU A 36 -29.33 2.50 -0.83
CA LEU A 36 -29.55 3.69 0.02
C LEU A 36 -30.39 4.80 -0.64
N ASP A 37 -30.86 4.59 -1.86
CA ASP A 37 -31.56 5.59 -2.68
C ASP A 37 -30.84 6.96 -2.67
N ILE A 38 -29.57 6.91 -3.08
CA ILE A 38 -28.66 8.05 -3.11
C ILE A 38 -28.71 8.67 -4.52
N THR A 39 -29.33 9.84 -4.62
CA THR A 39 -29.36 10.65 -5.85
C THR A 39 -29.03 12.10 -5.49
N ARG A 40 -28.02 12.69 -6.14
CA ARG A 40 -27.65 14.12 -6.00
C ARG A 40 -27.60 14.63 -4.55
N THR A 41 -26.91 13.90 -3.70
CA THR A 41 -26.87 14.20 -2.26
C THR A 41 -25.44 14.40 -1.78
N ASN A 42 -25.30 15.08 -0.65
CA ASN A 42 -24.03 15.26 0.04
C ASN A 42 -23.71 14.00 0.83
N LEU A 43 -22.46 13.54 0.73
CA LEU A 43 -22.05 12.30 1.36
C LEU A 43 -20.64 12.36 1.91
N VAL A 44 -20.37 11.47 2.87
CA VAL A 44 -19.02 11.14 3.33
C VAL A 44 -18.63 9.79 2.77
N VAL A 45 -17.39 9.70 2.28
CA VAL A 45 -16.79 8.46 1.79
C VAL A 45 -15.70 8.01 2.75
N MET A 46 -15.63 6.71 3.03
CA MET A 46 -14.44 6.09 3.60
C MET A 46 -13.93 5.00 2.67
N VAL A 47 -12.65 5.10 2.29
CA VAL A 47 -11.88 4.09 1.59
C VAL A 47 -11.00 3.39 2.62
N ASN A 48 -11.42 2.21 3.04
CA ASN A 48 -10.77 1.46 4.10
C ASN A 48 -9.90 0.34 3.52
N ASN A 49 -8.65 0.25 3.99
CA ASN A 49 -7.75 -0.84 3.71
C ASN A 49 -8.08 -2.06 4.58
N LEU A 50 -8.19 -3.24 3.96
CA LEU A 50 -8.44 -4.48 4.68
C LEU A 50 -7.17 -5.15 5.22
N GLY A 51 -5.98 -4.65 4.89
CA GLY A 51 -4.74 -5.18 5.44
C GLY A 51 -3.52 -4.85 4.58
N SER A 52 -3.29 -5.67 3.56
CA SER A 52 -2.05 -5.65 2.76
C SER A 52 -2.11 -4.79 1.49
N THR A 53 -3.22 -4.11 1.22
CA THR A 53 -3.31 -3.18 0.09
C THR A 53 -2.37 -2.00 0.29
N THR A 54 -1.55 -1.68 -0.69
CA THR A 54 -0.56 -0.61 -0.59
C THR A 54 -1.22 0.77 -0.55
N SER A 55 -0.53 1.76 0.02
CA SER A 55 -1.03 3.15 -0.01
C SER A 55 -1.20 3.67 -1.44
N MET A 56 -0.35 3.24 -2.38
CA MET A 56 -0.46 3.63 -3.79
C MET A 56 -1.75 3.07 -4.43
N GLU A 57 -2.05 1.79 -4.21
CA GLU A 57 -3.29 1.18 -4.70
C GLU A 57 -4.52 1.85 -4.09
N LEU A 58 -4.50 2.17 -2.79
CA LEU A 58 -5.59 2.92 -2.16
C LEU A 58 -5.81 4.29 -2.82
N GLN A 59 -4.75 4.99 -3.23
CA GLN A 59 -4.91 6.26 -3.95
C GLN A 59 -5.51 6.07 -5.35
N VAL A 60 -5.22 4.96 -6.03
CA VAL A 60 -5.92 4.60 -7.28
C VAL A 60 -7.41 4.36 -7.01
N ILE A 61 -7.75 3.66 -5.93
CA ILE A 61 -9.15 3.47 -5.52
C ILE A 61 -9.81 4.83 -5.26
N VAL A 62 -9.17 5.73 -4.52
CA VAL A 62 -9.69 7.08 -4.22
C VAL A 62 -9.92 7.88 -5.50
N HIS A 63 -9.01 7.81 -6.47
CA HIS A 63 -9.17 8.43 -7.77
C HIS A 63 -10.43 7.91 -8.49
N ASP A 64 -10.61 6.59 -8.56
CA ASP A 64 -11.76 5.98 -9.21
C ASP A 64 -13.07 6.28 -8.49
N VAL A 65 -13.06 6.36 -7.15
CA VAL A 65 -14.21 6.78 -6.36
C VAL A 65 -14.59 8.22 -6.68
N ARG A 66 -13.62 9.14 -6.76
CA ARG A 66 -13.85 10.53 -7.18
C ARG A 66 -14.48 10.58 -8.57
N GLN A 67 -13.92 9.87 -9.54
CA GLN A 67 -14.44 9.82 -10.91
C GLN A 67 -15.88 9.29 -10.96
N TYR A 68 -16.19 8.25 -10.18
CA TYR A 68 -17.54 7.72 -10.06
C TYR A 68 -18.50 8.76 -9.48
N CYS A 69 -18.15 9.39 -8.35
CA CYS A 69 -19.00 10.39 -7.70
C CYS A 69 -19.29 11.58 -8.61
N VAL A 70 -18.29 12.09 -9.34
CA VAL A 70 -18.47 13.17 -10.33
C VAL A 70 -19.44 12.75 -11.43
N ALA A 71 -19.26 11.56 -12.01
CA ALA A 71 -20.14 11.04 -13.05
C ALA A 71 -21.59 10.85 -12.58
N GLN A 72 -21.79 10.54 -11.29
CA GLN A 72 -23.11 10.37 -10.67
C GLN A 72 -23.67 11.65 -10.05
N GLN A 73 -23.01 12.81 -10.21
CA GLN A 73 -23.41 14.09 -9.61
C GLN A 73 -23.56 14.02 -8.07
N LEU A 74 -22.70 13.25 -7.41
CA LEU A 74 -22.65 13.11 -5.96
C LEU A 74 -21.61 14.07 -5.38
N VAL A 75 -21.97 14.78 -4.31
CA VAL A 75 -21.08 15.74 -3.65
C VAL A 75 -20.43 15.05 -2.45
N VAL A 76 -19.11 14.89 -2.48
CA VAL A 76 -18.35 14.29 -1.38
C VAL A 76 -17.85 15.38 -0.46
N GLU A 77 -18.49 15.53 0.69
CA GLU A 77 -18.14 16.52 1.70
C GLU A 77 -16.84 16.14 2.42
N ARG A 78 -16.65 14.86 2.75
CA ARG A 78 -15.46 14.35 3.43
C ARG A 78 -15.04 13.00 2.85
N VAL A 79 -13.72 12.78 2.80
CA VAL A 79 -13.13 11.48 2.47
C VAL A 79 -12.14 11.03 3.55
N ALA A 80 -12.33 9.83 4.06
CA ALA A 80 -11.39 9.14 4.94
C ALA A 80 -10.65 8.05 4.12
N VAL A 81 -9.33 8.00 4.22
CA VAL A 81 -8.51 6.99 3.52
C VAL A 81 -7.50 6.41 4.49
N GLY A 82 -7.44 5.08 4.60
CA GLY A 82 -6.49 4.42 5.49
C GLY A 82 -6.97 3.07 6.00
N SER A 83 -6.28 2.54 6.99
CA SER A 83 -6.63 1.28 7.67
C SER A 83 -7.43 1.59 8.93
N PHE A 84 -8.75 1.53 8.84
CA PHE A 84 -9.67 1.77 9.97
C PHE A 84 -10.20 0.47 10.56
N MET A 85 -10.48 -0.52 9.71
CA MET A 85 -10.92 -1.87 10.08
C MET A 85 -10.30 -2.88 9.11
N THR A 86 -9.25 -3.55 9.56
CA THR A 86 -8.53 -4.57 8.78
C THR A 86 -9.05 -5.97 9.06
N ALA A 87 -8.81 -6.89 8.14
CA ALA A 87 -8.91 -8.32 8.29
C ALA A 87 -7.50 -8.94 8.19
N LEU A 88 -6.69 -8.71 9.22
CA LEU A 88 -5.27 -9.09 9.25
C LEU A 88 -4.50 -8.56 8.03
N ASP A 89 -3.97 -9.46 7.19
CA ASP A 89 -3.17 -9.19 6.01
C ASP A 89 -3.97 -9.33 4.70
N MET A 90 -5.31 -9.28 4.75
CA MET A 90 -6.16 -9.41 3.57
C MET A 90 -5.82 -8.33 2.50
N SER A 91 -5.58 -8.77 1.27
CA SER A 91 -5.44 -7.87 0.12
C SER A 91 -6.82 -7.45 -0.38
N GLY A 92 -7.23 -6.25 -0.03
CA GLY A 92 -8.53 -5.71 -0.42
C GLY A 92 -8.82 -4.35 0.20
N PHE A 93 -9.98 -3.82 -0.18
CA PHE A 93 -10.49 -2.57 0.36
C PHE A 93 -12.00 -2.67 0.56
N SER A 94 -12.54 -1.83 1.44
CA SER A 94 -13.97 -1.62 1.56
C SER A 94 -14.32 -0.14 1.34
N LEU A 95 -15.51 0.10 0.80
CA LEU A 95 -16.05 1.43 0.57
C LEU A 95 -17.28 1.62 1.44
N THR A 96 -17.26 2.68 2.25
CA THR A 96 -18.42 3.10 3.05
C THR A 96 -18.92 4.43 2.52
N LEU A 97 -20.22 4.51 2.29
CA LEU A 97 -20.93 5.75 1.98
C LEU A 97 -21.85 6.12 3.13
N TRP A 98 -21.76 7.36 3.59
CA TRP A 98 -22.70 7.93 4.54
C TRP A 98 -23.42 9.12 3.89
N LYS A 99 -24.72 8.94 3.62
CA LYS A 99 -25.62 9.99 3.14
C LYS A 99 -25.87 11.00 4.26
N LEU A 100 -25.53 12.27 4.01
CA LEU A 100 -25.80 13.35 4.96
C LEU A 100 -27.27 13.75 4.87
N SER A 101 -27.85 14.10 6.01
CA SER A 101 -29.20 14.67 6.07
C SER A 101 -29.16 16.13 5.62
N GLU A 102 -30.07 16.56 4.75
CA GLU A 102 -30.16 17.96 4.32
C GLU A 102 -30.33 18.93 5.50
N GLU A 103 -31.10 18.53 6.52
CA GLU A 103 -31.37 19.35 7.70
C GLU A 103 -30.18 19.39 8.68
N GLN A 104 -29.41 18.30 8.77
CA GLN A 104 -28.40 18.12 9.81
C GLN A 104 -26.96 18.03 9.28
N ALA A 105 -26.73 18.18 7.97
CA ALA A 105 -25.42 17.99 7.34
C ALA A 105 -24.32 18.77 8.04
N THR A 106 -24.56 20.05 8.36
CA THR A 106 -23.58 20.89 9.06
C THR A 106 -23.23 20.35 10.45
N ALA A 107 -24.22 19.89 11.21
CA ALA A 107 -23.99 19.30 12.53
C ALA A 107 -23.28 17.95 12.43
N GLN A 108 -23.69 17.11 11.49
CA GLN A 108 -23.08 15.80 11.21
C GLN A 108 -21.60 15.94 10.83
N LEU A 109 -21.28 16.87 9.94
CA LEU A 109 -19.91 17.21 9.57
C LEU A 109 -19.14 17.80 10.76
N GLY A 110 -19.80 18.64 11.58
CA GLY A 110 -19.21 19.17 12.81
C GLY A 110 -18.82 18.08 13.80
N TRP A 111 -19.68 17.07 14.00
CA TRP A 111 -19.36 15.91 14.85
C TRP A 111 -18.19 15.11 14.30
N LEU A 112 -18.17 14.90 12.98
CA LEU A 112 -17.13 14.13 12.31
C LEU A 112 -15.76 14.83 12.33
N ASP A 113 -15.76 16.15 12.19
CA ASP A 113 -14.54 16.99 12.22
C ASP A 113 -14.12 17.38 13.66
N THR A 114 -14.86 16.94 14.69
CA THR A 114 -14.54 17.25 16.08
C THR A 114 -13.18 16.64 16.45
N PRO A 115 -12.23 17.42 16.99
CA PRO A 115 -10.94 16.88 17.42
C PRO A 115 -11.09 15.77 18.46
N VAL A 116 -10.42 14.65 18.23
CA VAL A 116 -10.37 13.51 19.15
C VAL A 116 -8.92 13.09 19.39
N THR A 117 -8.67 12.37 20.47
CA THR A 117 -7.36 11.79 20.81
C THR A 117 -7.25 10.31 20.41
N ALA A 118 -8.25 9.79 19.68
CA ALA A 118 -8.25 8.41 19.23
C ALA A 118 -7.10 8.17 18.22
N ALA A 119 -6.23 7.21 18.53
CA ALA A 119 -4.95 7.03 17.83
C ALA A 119 -5.08 6.79 16.32
N ALA A 120 -6.14 6.12 15.88
CA ALA A 120 -6.36 5.74 14.48
C ALA A 120 -7.37 6.65 13.75
N TRP A 121 -7.95 7.65 14.43
CA TRP A 121 -8.86 8.58 13.77
C TRP A 121 -8.04 9.69 13.10
N PRO A 122 -8.33 10.04 11.83
CA PRO A 122 -7.53 11.03 11.12
C PRO A 122 -7.74 12.40 11.75
N ALA A 123 -6.64 13.12 11.99
CA ALA A 123 -6.68 14.48 12.54
C ALA A 123 -7.45 15.46 11.63
N ARG A 124 -7.51 15.17 10.33
CA ARG A 124 -8.32 15.89 9.35
C ARG A 124 -8.78 14.92 8.27
N LEU A 125 -10.07 14.97 7.95
CA LEU A 125 -10.62 14.29 6.79
C LEU A 125 -10.35 15.08 5.52
N GLY A 126 -10.07 14.36 4.43
CA GLY A 126 -9.88 14.95 3.11
C GLY A 126 -11.17 15.54 2.57
N ARG A 127 -11.06 16.37 1.54
CA ARG A 127 -12.17 16.85 0.72
C ARG A 127 -11.77 16.73 -0.74
N PHE A 128 -12.68 16.34 -1.61
CA PHE A 128 -12.47 16.48 -3.05
C PHE A 128 -12.74 17.94 -3.41
N THR A 129 -11.75 18.81 -3.23
CA THR A 129 -11.84 20.19 -3.70
C THR A 129 -11.78 20.18 -5.23
N ASP A 130 -12.71 20.87 -5.89
CA ASP A 130 -12.87 20.96 -7.36
C ASP A 130 -11.54 21.03 -8.12
N ASP A 131 -11.41 20.20 -9.16
CA ASP A 131 -10.34 20.04 -10.20
C ASP A 131 -8.86 20.17 -9.82
N ASN A 132 -8.57 20.58 -8.60
CA ASN A 132 -7.30 20.40 -7.97
C ASN A 132 -7.28 18.93 -7.58
N VAL A 133 -6.48 18.16 -8.32
CA VAL A 133 -5.53 17.24 -7.69
C VAL A 133 -5.43 17.63 -6.21
N VAL A 134 -5.92 16.76 -5.31
CA VAL A 134 -5.45 16.87 -3.94
C VAL A 134 -3.96 16.88 -4.14
N ASP A 135 -3.34 18.00 -3.80
CA ASP A 135 -1.92 18.06 -3.56
C ASP A 135 -1.76 16.99 -2.46
N VAL A 136 -1.62 15.72 -2.88
CA VAL A 136 -0.49 14.91 -2.47
C VAL A 136 0.56 15.98 -2.46
N HIS A 137 1.05 16.35 -1.29
CA HIS A 137 2.34 16.97 -1.34
C HIS A 137 3.15 15.96 -2.15
N ASP A 138 3.28 16.20 -3.47
CA ASP A 138 4.54 16.58 -4.02
C ASP A 138 5.26 17.16 -2.80
N VAL A 139 6.10 16.30 -2.22
CA VAL A 139 7.43 16.79 -1.97
C VAL A 139 7.85 17.32 -3.32
N ALA A 140 7.38 18.52 -3.68
CA ALA A 140 7.92 19.30 -4.73
C ALA A 140 9.38 19.29 -4.30
N PRO A 141 10.29 18.67 -5.08
CA PRO A 141 11.70 18.71 -4.71
C PRO A 141 11.94 20.18 -4.42
N ALA A 142 12.30 20.47 -3.17
CA ALA A 142 12.09 21.79 -2.58
C ALA A 142 12.41 22.83 -3.63
N LYS A 143 11.44 23.69 -4.01
CA LYS A 143 11.69 24.79 -4.97
C LYS A 143 13.08 25.31 -4.63
N PRO A 144 14.08 25.27 -5.54
CA PRO A 144 15.44 25.56 -5.15
C PRO A 144 15.41 26.92 -4.48
N SER A 145 15.55 26.90 -3.15
CA SER A 145 15.56 28.10 -2.35
C SER A 145 16.72 28.88 -2.92
N GLY A 146 16.41 30.04 -3.50
CA GLY A 146 17.31 30.75 -4.41
C GLY A 146 18.73 30.77 -3.86
N ALA A 147 19.71 30.38 -4.69
CA ALA A 147 21.13 30.26 -4.36
C ALA A 147 21.43 30.30 -2.85
N SER A 148 21.02 29.25 -2.13
CA SER A 148 21.38 29.14 -0.72
C SER A 148 22.88 28.90 -0.66
N THR A 149 23.64 29.96 -0.36
CA THR A 149 25.07 29.84 -0.12
C THR A 149 25.22 29.02 1.15
N LEU A 150 25.64 27.77 1.00
CA LEU A 150 25.95 26.92 2.13
C LEU A 150 26.96 27.64 3.02
N THR A 151 26.72 27.64 4.33
CA THR A 151 27.75 28.07 5.29
C THR A 151 28.96 27.15 5.16
N ILE A 152 30.12 27.55 5.70
CA ILE A 152 31.33 26.71 5.71
C ILE A 152 31.03 25.31 6.28
N THR A 153 30.19 25.23 7.32
CA THR A 153 29.71 23.97 7.90
C THR A 153 28.83 23.19 6.94
N GLY A 154 27.95 23.85 6.18
CA GLY A 154 27.12 23.24 5.15
C GLY A 154 27.94 22.64 4.00
N GLU A 155 29.01 23.31 3.57
CA GLU A 155 29.93 22.77 2.55
C GLU A 155 30.71 21.55 3.05
N LEU A 156 31.14 21.55 4.32
CA LEU A 156 31.79 20.40 4.93
C LEU A 156 30.84 19.20 5.03
N LEU A 157 29.60 19.42 5.47
CA LEU A 157 28.58 18.37 5.54
C LEU A 157 28.27 17.81 4.15
N LYS A 158 28.11 18.68 3.15
CA LYS A 158 27.92 18.27 1.76
C LYS A 158 29.06 17.37 1.28
N ARG A 159 30.33 17.77 1.48
CA ARG A 159 31.50 16.95 1.11
C ARG A 159 31.51 15.60 1.81
N ALA A 160 31.15 15.54 3.10
CA ALA A 160 31.08 14.28 3.84
C ALA A 160 30.01 13.35 3.26
N ILE A 161 28.82 13.87 2.91
CA ILE A 161 27.75 13.09 2.28
C ILE A 161 28.18 12.57 0.90
N TYR A 162 28.81 13.41 0.08
CA TYR A 162 29.33 12.99 -1.22
C TYR A 162 30.43 11.94 -1.09
N ALA A 163 31.34 12.09 -0.13
CA ALA A 163 32.38 11.09 0.11
C ALA A 163 31.79 9.74 0.56
N ALA A 164 30.79 9.77 1.46
CA ALA A 164 30.12 8.56 1.93
C ALA A 164 29.36 7.86 0.79
N THR A 165 28.63 8.60 -0.03
CA THR A 165 27.90 8.04 -1.19
C THR A 165 28.86 7.48 -2.24
N GLN A 166 29.94 8.17 -2.55
CA GLN A 166 30.98 7.66 -3.45
C GLN A 166 31.67 6.41 -2.89
N SER A 167 31.92 6.36 -1.59
CA SER A 167 32.46 5.16 -0.92
C SER A 167 31.53 3.96 -1.06
N ILE A 168 30.21 4.15 -0.98
CA ILE A 168 29.23 3.08 -1.15
C ILE A 168 29.18 2.62 -2.62
N ILE A 169 29.18 3.56 -3.57
CA ILE A 169 29.21 3.24 -5.01
C ILE A 169 30.49 2.47 -5.35
N GLN A 170 31.64 2.89 -4.83
CA GLN A 170 32.91 2.18 -5.06
C GLN A 170 32.93 0.78 -4.45
N ALA A 171 32.17 0.55 -3.37
CA ALA A 171 32.02 -0.75 -2.74
C ALA A 171 30.96 -1.64 -3.40
N GLU A 172 30.30 -1.20 -4.48
CA GLU A 172 29.20 -1.93 -5.12
C GLU A 172 29.57 -3.37 -5.50
N ALA A 173 30.76 -3.58 -6.07
CA ALA A 173 31.23 -4.91 -6.45
C ALA A 173 31.39 -5.84 -5.23
N ASP A 174 31.98 -5.32 -4.15
CA ASP A 174 32.16 -6.06 -2.90
C ASP A 174 30.80 -6.34 -2.25
N LEU A 175 29.90 -5.36 -2.21
CA LEU A 175 28.55 -5.51 -1.67
C LEU A 175 27.75 -6.57 -2.45
N THR A 176 27.85 -6.58 -3.77
CA THR A 176 27.21 -7.58 -4.64
C THR A 176 27.73 -9.00 -4.37
N ASP A 177 29.04 -9.14 -4.14
CA ASP A 177 29.65 -10.41 -3.74
C ASP A 177 29.17 -10.86 -2.34
N TRP A 178 29.10 -9.94 -1.37
CA TRP A 178 28.56 -10.21 -0.04
C TRP A 178 27.08 -10.61 -0.06
N ASP A 179 26.25 -9.96 -0.87
CA ASP A 179 24.83 -10.29 -1.03
C ASP A 179 24.66 -11.69 -1.61
N THR A 180 25.48 -12.06 -2.58
CA THR A 180 25.48 -13.41 -3.18
C THR A 180 25.85 -14.48 -2.15
N LYS A 181 26.90 -14.23 -1.35
CA LYS A 181 27.31 -15.12 -0.27
C LYS A 181 26.25 -15.24 0.81
N ALA A 182 25.61 -14.14 1.18
CA ALA A 182 24.53 -14.11 2.16
C ALA A 182 23.30 -14.88 1.65
N ALA A 183 22.91 -14.72 0.39
CA ALA A 183 21.82 -15.46 -0.23
C ALA A 183 22.09 -16.98 -0.23
N SER A 184 23.29 -17.40 -0.61
CA SER A 184 23.69 -18.82 -0.58
C SER A 184 23.69 -19.38 0.85
N ALA A 185 24.25 -18.65 1.81
CA ALA A 185 24.29 -19.08 3.20
C ALA A 185 22.88 -19.16 3.82
N GLY A 186 22.00 -18.22 3.47
CA GLY A 186 20.59 -18.22 3.87
C GLY A 186 19.84 -19.43 3.30
N ALA A 187 20.02 -19.72 2.01
CA ALA A 187 19.45 -20.91 1.38
C ALA A 187 19.96 -22.20 2.05
N ASP A 188 21.26 -22.31 2.35
CA ASP A 188 21.82 -23.46 3.06
C ASP A 188 21.33 -23.61 4.50
N ALA A 189 21.08 -22.49 5.20
CA ALA A 189 20.58 -22.52 6.57
C ALA A 189 19.18 -23.17 6.68
N THR A 190 18.40 -23.18 5.59
CA THR A 190 17.07 -23.79 5.56
C THR A 190 17.07 -25.31 5.78
N LYS A 191 18.24 -25.98 5.65
CA LYS A 191 18.43 -27.39 6.04
C LYS A 191 18.06 -27.67 7.50
N ARG A 192 18.16 -26.63 8.35
CA ARG A 192 17.97 -26.70 9.80
C ARG A 192 16.57 -26.26 10.25
N ILE A 193 15.73 -25.77 9.34
CA ILE A 193 14.35 -25.39 9.67
C ILE A 193 13.51 -26.68 9.74
N ALA A 194 12.86 -26.91 10.87
CA ALA A 194 12.00 -28.07 11.05
C ALA A 194 10.81 -27.98 10.09
N ALA A 195 10.40 -29.11 9.51
CA ALA A 195 9.34 -29.16 8.50
C ALA A 195 8.00 -28.61 9.01
N HIS A 196 7.72 -28.71 10.32
CA HIS A 196 6.52 -28.19 10.96
C HIS A 196 6.52 -26.67 11.20
N ASP A 197 7.70 -26.02 11.24
CA ASP A 197 7.85 -24.57 11.44
C ASP A 197 7.95 -23.81 10.12
N ALA A 198 8.14 -24.52 9.00
CA ALA A 198 8.27 -23.95 7.67
C ALA A 198 6.89 -23.67 7.04
N PHE A 199 6.31 -22.52 7.33
CA PHE A 199 5.09 -22.04 6.67
C PHE A 199 5.28 -22.04 5.14
N GLY A 200 4.44 -22.81 4.43
CA GLY A 200 4.40 -22.83 2.97
C GLY A 200 5.14 -23.98 2.26
N ARG A 201 5.75 -24.92 2.98
CA ARG A 201 6.32 -26.13 2.34
C ARG A 201 5.25 -27.19 2.10
N THR A 202 5.37 -27.88 0.96
CA THR A 202 4.73 -29.16 0.62
C THR A 202 4.32 -29.99 1.83
N SER A 203 3.11 -29.77 2.34
CA SER A 203 2.51 -30.52 3.46
C SER A 203 2.26 -32.00 3.12
N TYR A 204 2.56 -32.39 1.88
CA TYR A 204 2.39 -33.72 1.32
C TYR A 204 3.71 -34.52 1.19
N VAL A 205 4.86 -33.93 1.54
CA VAL A 205 6.18 -34.60 1.49
C VAL A 205 6.60 -34.91 2.93
N GLY A 206 6.85 -36.19 3.24
CA GLY A 206 7.19 -36.64 4.59
C GLY A 206 8.51 -36.03 5.09
N GLU A 207 8.62 -35.80 6.41
CA GLU A 207 9.77 -35.12 7.03
C GLU A 207 11.12 -35.79 6.71
N GLU A 208 11.15 -37.12 6.55
CA GLU A 208 12.36 -37.85 6.17
C GLU A 208 12.89 -37.46 4.78
N ALA A 209 12.00 -37.12 3.84
CA ALA A 209 12.37 -36.80 2.46
C ALA A 209 13.00 -35.41 2.31
N VAL A 210 12.88 -34.53 3.32
CA VAL A 210 13.38 -33.14 3.28
C VAL A 210 14.47 -32.89 4.33
N LYS A 211 14.81 -33.91 5.13
CA LYS A 211 15.78 -33.80 6.22
C LYS A 211 17.18 -33.43 5.69
N ASN A 212 17.74 -32.34 6.21
CA ASN A 212 19.06 -31.80 5.82
C ASN A 212 19.16 -31.35 4.34
N ILE A 213 18.03 -31.12 3.66
CA ILE A 213 18.01 -30.62 2.28
C ILE A 213 17.63 -29.12 2.31
N PRO A 214 18.37 -28.23 1.61
CA PRO A 214 17.97 -26.84 1.43
C PRO A 214 16.58 -26.73 0.80
N ASP A 215 15.90 -25.64 1.08
CA ASP A 215 14.73 -25.24 0.32
C ASP A 215 15.07 -25.15 -1.18
N PRO A 216 14.39 -25.89 -2.06
CA PRO A 216 14.61 -25.75 -3.49
C PRO A 216 14.26 -24.36 -4.02
N GLY A 217 13.26 -23.69 -3.42
CA GLY A 217 12.87 -22.33 -3.78
C GLY A 217 13.90 -21.28 -3.36
N ALA A 218 14.36 -21.32 -2.11
CA ALA A 218 15.43 -20.42 -1.65
C ALA A 218 16.75 -20.67 -2.42
N MET A 219 17.05 -21.93 -2.76
CA MET A 219 18.19 -22.28 -3.58
C MET A 219 18.05 -21.74 -5.01
N ALA A 220 16.86 -21.84 -5.61
CA ALA A 220 16.60 -21.28 -6.94
C ALA A 220 16.83 -19.76 -6.95
N VAL A 221 16.35 -19.04 -5.93
CA VAL A 221 16.58 -17.59 -5.79
C VAL A 221 18.07 -17.28 -5.62
N ALA A 222 18.80 -18.01 -4.76
CA ALA A 222 20.24 -17.81 -4.56
C ALA A 222 21.04 -18.04 -5.86
N ILE A 223 20.70 -19.08 -6.63
CA ILE A 223 21.30 -19.36 -7.94
C ILE A 223 21.01 -18.25 -8.93
N TRP A 224 19.78 -17.73 -8.95
CA TRP A 224 19.40 -16.61 -9.83
C TRP A 224 20.19 -15.35 -9.51
N ILE A 225 20.31 -14.99 -8.22
CA ILE A 225 21.12 -13.84 -7.78
C ILE A 225 22.57 -14.01 -8.24
N GLN A 226 23.16 -15.19 -8.01
CA GLN A 226 24.53 -15.49 -8.43
C GLN A 226 24.73 -15.41 -9.96
N ALA A 227 23.73 -15.83 -10.74
CA ALA A 227 23.77 -15.77 -12.20
C ALA A 227 23.67 -14.33 -12.74
N LEU A 228 23.08 -13.40 -11.98
CA LEU A 228 22.95 -11.99 -12.36
C LEU A 228 24.22 -11.18 -12.09
N VAL A 229 25.03 -11.56 -11.10
CA VAL A 229 26.26 -10.83 -10.71
C VAL A 229 27.17 -10.45 -11.89
N PRO A 230 27.52 -11.39 -12.82
CA PRO A 230 28.40 -11.06 -13.93
C PRO A 230 27.80 -10.05 -14.92
N HIS A 231 26.48 -9.88 -14.92
CA HIS A 231 25.74 -8.98 -15.80
C HIS A 231 25.45 -7.61 -15.17
N LEU A 232 25.53 -7.50 -13.85
CA LEU A 232 25.41 -6.24 -13.12
C LEU A 232 26.72 -5.45 -13.11
N GLN A 233 27.86 -6.11 -13.31
CA GLN A 233 29.19 -5.51 -13.26
C GLN A 233 29.72 -5.04 -14.64
N THR A 234 28.90 -5.07 -15.70
CA THR A 234 29.31 -4.81 -17.09
C THR A 234 28.83 -3.48 -17.70
N GLU A 235 28.34 -2.54 -16.90
CA GLU A 235 28.15 -1.13 -17.32
C GLU A 235 29.17 -0.20 -16.65
#